data_AF-A0A357WVM6-F1
#
_entry.id   AF-A0A357WVM6-F1
#
_cell.length_a   1.000
_cell.length_b   1.000
_cell.length_c   1.000
_cell.angle_alpha   90.00
_cell.angle_beta   90.00
_cell.angle_gamma   90.00
#
_symmetry.space_group_name_H-M   'P 1'
#
loop_
_entity.id
_entity.type
_entity.pdbx_description
1 polymer ?
#
loop_
_entity_poly.entity_id
_entity_poly.type
_entity_poly.pdbx_seq_one_letter_code
_entity_poly.pdbx_strand_id
1 'polypeptide(L)'
;MNENKYNPHGKEIRFITSSYKELFRIPDGGRIVVTRPMGEMYPGFQEQWIGTCKYLDDYHTEINGECYHICQFAEIQERIGSTVQPETEPEKVGNYLINARTFVGDKIFKFGHNPNAAQPYATWQSYKENPDRNDWGHYWSDKSDARTDFFRRADAERTGRSYDHTKLYKEKQDRGDSR
;
A
#
# COMPACT_ATOMS: atom_id res chain seq x y z
N MET A 1 -16.42 -12.46 14.36
CA MET A 1 -15.63 -11.20 14.37
C MET A 1 -14.97 -11.14 15.73
N ASN A 2 -13.65 -11.08 15.81
CA ASN A 2 -12.99 -10.86 17.10
C ASN A 2 -13.31 -9.42 17.53
N GLU A 3 -14.05 -9.26 18.62
CA GLU A 3 -14.25 -7.95 19.22
C GLU A 3 -12.89 -7.34 19.60
N ASN A 4 -12.66 -6.11 19.18
CA ASN A 4 -11.47 -5.39 19.60
C ASN A 4 -11.62 -5.03 21.08
N LYS A 5 -10.93 -5.76 21.97
CA LYS A 5 -10.95 -5.53 23.42
C LYS A 5 -10.57 -4.11 23.84
N TYR A 6 -9.81 -3.40 23.00
CA TYR A 6 -9.40 -2.02 23.22
C TYR A 6 -10.50 -1.01 22.85
N ASN A 7 -11.51 -1.45 22.11
CA ASN A 7 -12.60 -0.61 21.63
C ASN A 7 -14.01 -1.21 21.87
N PRO A 8 -14.37 -1.53 23.13
CA PRO A 8 -15.66 -2.15 23.44
C PRO A 8 -16.87 -1.24 23.14
N HIS A 9 -16.64 0.06 22.91
CA HIS A 9 -17.67 1.06 22.67
C HIS A 9 -17.74 1.55 21.21
N GLY A 10 -16.95 0.98 20.30
CA GLY A 10 -16.98 1.37 18.88
C GLY A 10 -16.53 2.81 18.63
N LYS A 11 -15.53 3.30 19.40
CA LYS A 11 -14.88 4.58 19.16
C LYS A 11 -14.18 4.62 17.80
N GLU A 12 -14.14 5.82 17.23
CA GLU A 12 -13.44 6.10 15.98
C GLU A 12 -11.96 6.45 16.22
N ILE A 13 -11.13 6.14 15.23
CA ILE A 13 -9.71 6.50 15.17
C ILE A 13 -9.61 7.90 14.57
N ARG A 14 -8.91 8.79 15.26
CA ARG A 14 -8.73 10.19 14.85
C ARG A 14 -7.39 10.37 14.13
N PHE A 15 -7.43 11.06 12.98
CA PHE A 15 -6.25 11.52 12.26
C PHE A 15 -6.14 13.05 12.37
N ILE A 16 -4.93 13.53 12.63
CA ILE A 16 -4.63 14.93 12.93
C ILE A 16 -3.42 15.43 12.14
N THR A 17 -3.23 16.75 12.11
CA THR A 17 -1.95 17.38 11.77
C THR A 17 -0.97 17.33 12.96
N SER A 18 0.32 17.60 12.73
CA SER A 18 1.32 17.71 13.80
C SER A 18 0.98 18.85 14.79
N SER A 19 0.30 19.89 14.31
CA SER A 19 -0.24 20.99 15.10
C SER A 19 -1.55 20.65 15.84
N TYR A 20 -1.91 19.36 15.92
CA TYR A 20 -3.06 18.85 16.68
C TYR A 20 -4.44 19.26 16.12
N LYS A 21 -4.50 19.69 14.86
CA LYS A 21 -5.76 19.96 14.17
C LYS A 21 -6.34 18.66 13.63
N GLU A 22 -7.60 18.38 13.93
CA GLU A 22 -8.30 17.22 13.39
C GLU A 22 -8.46 17.32 11.87
N LEU A 23 -8.13 16.23 11.17
CA LEU A 23 -8.30 16.08 9.73
C LEU A 23 -9.58 15.32 9.42
N PHE A 24 -9.70 14.10 9.96
CA PHE A 24 -10.86 13.23 9.81
C PHE A 24 -10.83 12.10 10.85
N ARG A 25 -11.90 11.31 10.87
CA ARG A 25 -12.06 10.11 11.69
C ARG A 25 -12.45 8.92 10.84
N ILE A 26 -12.10 7.72 11.28
CA ILE A 26 -12.53 6.45 10.67
C ILE A 26 -12.99 5.48 11.76
N PRO A 27 -13.92 4.56 11.45
CA PRO A 27 -14.26 3.48 12.38
C PRO A 27 -13.05 2.56 12.62
N ASP A 28 -13.10 1.83 13.72
CA ASP A 28 -12.13 0.78 14.01
C ASP A 28 -12.18 -0.33 12.94
N GLY A 29 -11.01 -0.77 12.47
CA GLY A 29 -10.88 -1.61 11.28
C GLY A 29 -10.97 -0.86 9.95
N GLY A 30 -11.19 0.46 9.98
CA GLY A 30 -11.17 1.32 8.80
C GLY A 30 -9.79 1.36 8.12
N ARG A 31 -9.76 1.91 6.91
CA ARG A 31 -8.53 1.99 6.10
C ARG A 31 -8.20 3.43 5.74
N ILE A 32 -6.92 3.70 5.57
CA ILE A 32 -6.41 4.99 5.08
C ILE A 32 -5.58 4.77 3.82
N VAL A 33 -5.60 5.75 2.94
CA VAL A 33 -4.65 5.88 1.82
C VAL A 33 -3.64 6.96 2.18
N VAL A 34 -2.36 6.59 2.16
CA VAL A 34 -1.26 7.55 2.29
C VAL A 34 -0.64 7.75 0.93
N THR A 35 -0.70 8.97 0.42
CA THR A 35 -0.08 9.36 -0.85
C THR A 35 1.25 10.05 -0.57
N ARG A 36 2.33 9.43 -1.01
CA ARG A 36 3.69 9.93 -0.88
C ARG A 36 4.17 10.50 -2.22
N PRO A 37 4.57 11.78 -2.27
CA PRO A 37 5.28 12.31 -3.43
C PRO A 37 6.70 11.76 -3.45
N MET A 38 7.18 11.30 -4.61
CA MET A 38 8.54 10.76 -4.72
C MET A 38 9.57 11.85 -5.06
N GLY A 39 9.54 12.95 -4.29
CA GLY A 39 10.55 14.03 -4.27
C GLY A 39 10.88 14.68 -5.63
N GLU A 40 11.86 15.60 -5.62
CA GLU A 40 12.34 16.27 -6.84
C GLU A 40 13.02 15.32 -7.83
N MET A 41 13.53 14.19 -7.36
CA MET A 41 14.23 13.21 -8.20
C MET A 41 13.27 12.47 -9.15
N TYR A 42 11.97 12.42 -8.84
CA TYR A 42 10.97 11.68 -9.62
C TYR A 42 9.66 12.47 -9.75
N PRO A 43 9.66 13.61 -10.44
CA PRO A 43 8.47 14.43 -10.63
C PRO A 43 7.40 13.65 -11.40
N GLY A 44 6.16 13.69 -10.92
CA GLY A 44 5.02 12.97 -11.51
C GLY A 44 4.87 11.51 -11.06
N PHE A 45 5.77 11.00 -10.22
CA PHE A 45 5.62 9.70 -9.58
C PHE A 45 4.96 9.84 -8.20
N GLN A 46 3.89 9.08 -8.00
CA GLN A 46 3.20 9.00 -6.70
C GLN A 46 3.13 7.55 -6.25
N GLU A 47 3.53 7.31 -5.01
CA GLU A 47 3.32 6.05 -4.33
C GLU A 47 2.15 6.20 -3.37
N GLN A 48 1.21 5.27 -3.43
CA GLN A 48 0.17 5.13 -2.43
C GLN A 48 0.32 3.80 -1.73
N TRP A 49 0.26 3.81 -0.41
CA TRP A 49 0.05 2.62 0.38
C TRP A 49 -1.23 2.76 1.18
N ILE A 50 -1.88 1.62 1.42
CA ILE A 50 -3.18 1.55 2.05
C ILE A 50 -3.03 0.78 3.35
N GLY A 51 -3.36 1.44 4.45
CA GLY A 51 -3.20 0.93 5.80
C GLY A 51 -4.52 0.48 6.39
N THR A 52 -4.58 -0.72 6.94
CA THR A 52 -5.69 -1.09 7.84
C THR A 52 -5.37 -0.56 9.23
N CYS A 53 -6.32 0.13 9.84
CA CYS A 53 -6.15 0.79 11.13
C CYS A 53 -6.95 0.07 12.20
N LYS A 54 -6.38 -0.02 13.40
CA LYS A 54 -7.04 -0.61 14.56
C LYS A 54 -6.90 0.32 15.76
N TYR A 55 -8.02 0.60 16.40
CA TYR A 55 -8.08 1.45 17.58
C TYR A 55 -7.37 0.76 18.75
N LEU A 56 -6.50 1.50 19.45
CA LEU A 56 -5.87 1.04 20.70
C LEU A 56 -6.32 1.91 21.87
N ASP A 57 -6.22 3.24 21.73
CA ASP A 57 -6.77 4.23 22.66
C ASP A 57 -6.96 5.59 21.95
N ASP A 58 -7.25 6.67 22.68
CA ASP A 58 -7.52 7.99 22.11
C ASP A 58 -6.28 8.68 21.48
N TYR A 59 -5.09 8.11 21.69
CA TYR A 59 -3.80 8.63 21.23
C TYR A 59 -2.99 7.62 20.42
N HIS A 60 -3.29 6.34 20.51
CA HIS A 60 -2.59 5.27 19.81
C HIS A 60 -3.47 4.51 18.82
N THR A 61 -2.91 4.21 17.66
CA THR A 61 -3.52 3.40 16.62
C THR A 61 -2.51 2.45 16.04
N GLU A 62 -2.94 1.23 15.71
CA GLU A 62 -2.13 0.28 14.96
C GLU A 62 -2.44 0.46 13.46
N ILE A 63 -1.42 0.66 12.63
CA ILE A 63 -1.54 0.81 11.18
C ILE A 63 -0.68 -0.27 10.52
N ASN A 64 -1.31 -1.22 9.82
CA ASN A 64 -0.64 -2.38 9.20
C ASN A 64 0.24 -3.20 10.18
N GLY A 65 -0.15 -3.29 11.46
CA GLY A 65 0.56 -4.04 12.49
C GLY A 65 1.56 -3.22 13.32
N GLU A 66 1.80 -1.96 12.96
CA GLU A 66 2.71 -1.07 13.68
C GLU A 66 1.93 -0.07 14.54
N CYS A 67 2.31 0.07 15.81
CA CYS A 67 1.69 1.03 16.73
C CYS A 67 2.27 2.43 16.54
N TYR A 68 1.39 3.43 16.44
CA TYR A 68 1.76 4.84 16.35
C TYR A 68 0.99 5.67 17.36
N HIS A 69 1.69 6.63 17.97
CA HIS A 69 1.03 7.80 18.55
C HIS A 69 0.51 8.70 17.42
N ILE A 70 -0.69 9.25 17.55
CA ILE A 70 -1.33 10.07 16.49
C ILE A 70 -0.47 11.27 16.05
N CYS A 71 0.21 11.94 16.99
CA CYS A 71 1.14 13.03 16.67
C CYS A 71 2.40 12.55 15.94
N GLN A 72 2.95 11.39 16.34
CA GLN A 72 4.13 10.81 15.70
C GLN A 72 3.81 10.46 14.24
N PHE A 73 2.66 9.85 14.01
CA PHE A 73 2.20 9.54 12.65
C PHE A 73 2.07 10.81 11.81
N ALA A 74 1.41 11.84 12.35
CA ALA A 74 1.23 13.13 11.67
C ALA A 74 2.55 13.82 11.32
N GLU A 75 3.49 13.89 12.28
CA GLU A 75 4.83 14.48 12.07
C GLU A 75 5.60 13.74 10.97
N ILE A 76 5.56 12.41 10.96
CA ILE A 76 6.20 11.62 9.90
C ILE A 76 5.61 11.95 8.53
N GLN A 77 4.27 12.02 8.42
CA GLN A 77 3.63 12.31 7.13
C GLN A 77 3.94 13.72 6.64
N GLU A 78 3.85 14.72 7.50
CA GLU A 78 4.16 16.12 7.15
C GLU A 78 5.62 16.32 6.78
N ARG A 79 6.56 15.70 7.52
CA ARG A 79 8.00 15.76 7.21
C ARG A 79 8.32 15.15 5.85
N ILE A 80 7.62 14.09 5.46
CA ILE A 80 7.78 13.46 4.15
C ILE A 80 7.04 14.24 3.05
N GLY A 81 6.07 15.10 3.41
CA GLY A 81 5.15 15.74 2.48
C GLY A 81 4.05 14.79 1.97
N SER A 82 3.76 13.73 2.72
CA SER A 82 2.68 12.79 2.38
C SER A 82 1.32 13.31 2.82
N THR A 83 0.28 12.96 2.07
CA THR A 83 -1.11 13.24 2.45
C THR A 83 -1.79 11.96 2.89
N VAL A 84 -2.74 12.09 3.82
CA VAL A 84 -3.49 10.96 4.38
C VAL A 84 -4.98 11.22 4.16
N GLN A 85 -5.69 10.22 3.67
CA GLN A 85 -7.13 10.28 3.44
C GLN A 85 -7.79 8.97 3.87
N PRO A 86 -9.07 8.99 4.30
CA PRO A 86 -9.80 7.76 4.54
C PRO A 86 -10.03 7.02 3.22
N GLU A 87 -9.90 5.70 3.24
CA GLU A 87 -10.37 4.86 2.13
C GLU A 87 -11.83 4.51 2.38
N THR A 88 -12.74 5.11 1.60
CA THR A 88 -14.19 4.92 1.75
C THR A 88 -14.62 3.52 1.32
N GLU A 89 -14.06 3.03 0.23
CA GLU A 89 -14.37 1.72 -0.33
C GLU A 89 -13.08 0.94 -0.60
N PRO A 90 -12.90 -0.23 0.04
CA PRO A 90 -11.71 -1.04 -0.18
C PRO A 90 -11.65 -1.56 -1.62
N GLU A 91 -10.64 -1.11 -2.36
CA GLU A 91 -10.44 -1.58 -3.74
C GLU A 91 -10.04 -3.06 -3.77
N LYS A 92 -10.64 -3.83 -4.68
CA LYS A 92 -10.34 -5.24 -4.88
C LYS A 92 -10.14 -5.58 -6.34
N VAL A 93 -9.24 -6.53 -6.60
CA VAL A 93 -9.09 -7.20 -7.90
C VAL A 93 -9.38 -8.68 -7.66
N GLY A 94 -10.57 -9.12 -8.08
CA GLY A 94 -11.11 -10.41 -7.65
C GLY A 94 -11.22 -10.48 -6.12
N ASN A 95 -10.59 -11.49 -5.51
CA ASN A 95 -10.57 -11.67 -4.05
C ASN A 95 -9.34 -11.02 -3.36
N TYR A 96 -8.52 -10.28 -4.09
CA TYR A 96 -7.35 -9.60 -3.53
C TYR A 96 -7.69 -8.17 -3.14
N LEU A 97 -7.35 -7.82 -1.89
CA LEU A 97 -7.47 -6.46 -1.40
C LEU A 97 -6.25 -5.65 -1.85
N ILE A 98 -6.48 -4.52 -2.51
CA ILE A 98 -5.38 -3.66 -2.95
C ILE A 98 -4.82 -2.93 -1.75
N ASN A 99 -3.49 -3.01 -1.57
CA ASN A 99 -2.76 -2.45 -0.43
C ASN A 99 -1.70 -1.42 -0.84
N ALA A 100 -1.36 -1.33 -2.12
CA ALA A 100 -0.52 -0.24 -2.63
C ALA A 100 -0.80 0.03 -4.11
N ARG A 101 -0.55 1.27 -4.54
CA ARG A 101 -0.66 1.75 -5.91
C ARG A 101 0.54 2.62 -6.25
N THR A 102 0.98 2.58 -7.49
CA THR A 102 2.02 3.47 -8.00
C THR A 102 1.60 4.01 -9.36
N PHE A 103 1.73 5.32 -9.54
CA PHE A 103 1.29 6.02 -10.75
C PHE A 103 2.51 6.44 -11.56
N VAL A 104 2.59 6.00 -12.82
CA VAL A 104 3.69 6.32 -13.75
C VAL A 104 3.09 6.64 -15.12
N GLY A 105 3.19 7.90 -15.56
CA GLY A 105 2.54 8.33 -16.79
C GLY A 105 1.03 8.06 -16.74
N ASP A 106 0.50 7.35 -17.73
CA ASP A 106 -0.90 6.92 -17.78
C ASP A 106 -1.17 5.56 -17.13
N LYS A 107 -0.14 4.90 -16.58
CA LYS A 107 -0.25 3.58 -15.97
C LYS A 107 -0.37 3.65 -14.45
N ILE A 108 -1.09 2.67 -13.92
CA ILE A 108 -1.25 2.42 -12.49
C ILE A 108 -0.75 1.00 -12.23
N PHE A 109 0.25 0.85 -11.38
CA PHE A 109 0.65 -0.44 -10.86
C PHE A 109 -0.04 -0.66 -9.53
N LYS A 110 -0.53 -1.86 -9.28
CA LYS A 110 -1.25 -2.21 -8.05
C LYS A 110 -0.62 -3.42 -7.38
N PHE A 111 -0.63 -3.43 -6.06
CA PHE A 111 -0.22 -4.57 -5.23
C PHE A 111 -1.41 -4.97 -4.36
N GLY A 112 -1.79 -6.25 -4.39
CA GLY A 112 -2.87 -6.80 -3.59
C GLY A 112 -2.47 -8.00 -2.74
N HIS A 113 -3.28 -8.25 -1.71
CA HIS A 113 -3.11 -9.35 -0.77
C HIS A 113 -4.43 -10.09 -0.55
N ASN A 114 -4.38 -11.42 -0.62
CA ASN A 114 -5.44 -12.33 -0.25
C ASN A 114 -4.85 -13.46 0.61
N PRO A 115 -5.00 -13.43 1.94
CA PRO A 115 -4.41 -14.44 2.82
C PRO A 115 -4.99 -15.86 2.60
N ASN A 116 -6.12 -15.98 1.91
CA ASN A 116 -6.79 -17.27 1.65
C ASN A 116 -6.43 -17.88 0.28
N ALA A 117 -5.63 -17.20 -0.53
CA ALA A 117 -5.21 -17.72 -1.83
C ALA A 117 -3.94 -18.59 -1.69
N ALA A 118 -3.78 -19.59 -2.58
CA ALA A 118 -2.53 -20.35 -2.69
C ALA A 118 -1.32 -19.45 -3.01
N GLN A 119 -1.56 -18.36 -3.73
CA GLN A 119 -0.60 -17.30 -4.02
C GLN A 119 -1.11 -16.00 -3.38
N PRO A 120 -0.73 -15.69 -2.12
CA PRO A 120 -1.38 -14.65 -1.34
C PRO A 120 -1.15 -13.23 -1.87
N TYR A 121 -0.10 -13.02 -2.66
CA TYR A 121 0.25 -11.69 -3.17
C TYR A 121 0.10 -11.63 -4.68
N ALA A 122 -0.33 -10.48 -5.17
CA ALA A 122 -0.44 -10.28 -6.60
C ALA A 122 -0.19 -8.82 -7.00
N THR A 123 0.28 -8.64 -8.22
CA THR A 123 0.57 -7.34 -8.81
C THR A 123 -0.13 -7.21 -10.16
N TRP A 124 -0.69 -6.04 -10.44
CA TRP A 124 -1.36 -5.75 -11.70
C TRP A 124 -0.90 -4.43 -12.27
N GLN A 125 -1.21 -4.23 -13.55
CA GLN A 125 -1.15 -2.94 -14.22
C GLN A 125 -2.55 -2.57 -14.71
N SER A 126 -2.91 -1.30 -14.60
CA SER A 126 -4.06 -0.72 -15.28
C SER A 126 -3.70 0.66 -15.82
N TYR A 127 -4.68 1.35 -16.39
CA TYR A 127 -4.51 2.68 -16.98
C TYR A 127 -5.40 3.70 -16.28
N LYS A 128 -4.99 4.96 -16.23
CA LYS A 128 -5.78 6.04 -15.60
C LYS A 128 -7.15 6.23 -16.25
N GLU A 129 -7.25 6.03 -17.57
CA GLU A 129 -8.51 6.13 -18.31
C GLU A 129 -9.49 5.01 -17.95
N ASN A 130 -8.98 3.83 -17.57
CA ASN A 130 -9.79 2.69 -17.18
C ASN A 130 -9.11 1.93 -16.03
N PRO A 131 -9.20 2.46 -14.80
CA PRO A 131 -8.43 1.95 -13.67
C PRO A 131 -8.89 0.56 -13.23
N ASP A 132 -10.14 0.18 -13.53
CA ASP A 132 -10.73 -1.12 -13.15
C ASP A 132 -10.35 -2.25 -14.10
N ARG A 133 -9.87 -1.92 -15.31
CA ARG A 133 -9.33 -2.89 -16.25
C ARG A 133 -7.89 -3.24 -15.85
N ASN A 134 -7.78 -4.30 -15.05
CA ASN A 134 -6.50 -4.81 -14.57
C ASN A 134 -5.93 -5.84 -15.55
N ASP A 135 -4.81 -5.49 -16.18
CA ASP A 135 -4.07 -6.32 -17.13
C ASP A 135 -2.75 -6.83 -16.49
N TRP A 136 -2.22 -7.93 -17.02
CA TRP A 136 -0.90 -8.47 -16.69
C TRP A 136 -0.70 -8.72 -15.19
N GLY A 137 -1.54 -9.59 -14.62
CA GLY A 137 -1.47 -10.01 -13.23
C GLY A 137 -0.35 -11.02 -12.97
N HIS A 138 0.55 -10.74 -12.02
CA HIS A 138 1.52 -11.73 -11.51
C HIS A 138 1.15 -12.13 -10.09
N TYR A 139 1.22 -13.43 -9.78
CA TYR A 139 0.82 -14.00 -8.50
C TYR A 139 2.03 -14.65 -7.82
N TRP A 140 2.16 -14.43 -6.50
CA TRP A 140 3.38 -14.72 -5.74
C TRP A 140 3.06 -15.31 -4.37
N SER A 141 3.93 -16.23 -3.93
CA SER A 141 3.82 -16.83 -2.59
C SER A 141 4.50 -15.95 -1.55
N ASP A 142 5.57 -15.27 -1.96
CA ASP A 142 6.38 -14.42 -1.12
C ASP A 142 6.06 -12.93 -1.31
N LYS A 143 5.93 -12.21 -0.20
CA LYS A 143 5.60 -10.78 -0.18
C LYS A 143 6.74 -9.93 -0.76
N SER A 144 7.98 -10.31 -0.49
CA SER A 144 9.17 -9.58 -0.92
C SER A 144 9.35 -9.66 -2.43
N ASP A 145 9.11 -10.82 -3.02
CA ASP A 145 9.11 -11.01 -4.46
C ASP A 145 8.03 -10.19 -5.15
N ALA A 146 6.80 -10.25 -4.63
CA ALA A 146 5.69 -9.46 -5.15
C ALA A 146 5.96 -7.95 -5.07
N ARG A 147 6.55 -7.47 -3.95
CA ARG A 147 6.98 -6.08 -3.83
C ARG A 147 8.09 -5.75 -4.82
N THR A 148 9.06 -6.64 -5.01
CA THR A 148 10.15 -6.44 -5.96
C THR A 148 9.61 -6.32 -7.39
N ASP A 149 8.69 -7.20 -7.77
CA ASP A 149 7.98 -7.14 -9.05
C ASP A 149 7.24 -5.81 -9.24
N PHE A 150 6.43 -5.43 -8.26
CA PHE A 150 5.66 -4.19 -8.24
C PHE A 150 6.52 -2.97 -8.53
N PHE A 151 7.64 -2.81 -7.79
CA PHE A 151 8.54 -1.67 -7.98
C PHE A 151 9.34 -1.76 -9.29
N ARG A 152 9.79 -2.95 -9.71
CA ARG A 152 10.53 -3.12 -10.98
C ARG A 152 9.67 -2.78 -12.19
N ARG A 153 8.37 -3.11 -12.17
CA ARG A 153 7.43 -2.74 -13.26
C ARG A 153 7.23 -1.23 -13.35
N ALA A 154 7.00 -0.58 -12.20
CA ALA A 154 6.88 0.87 -12.15
C ALA A 154 8.17 1.57 -12.60
N ASP A 155 9.33 1.06 -12.20
CA ASP A 155 10.63 1.60 -12.60
C ASP A 155 10.94 1.43 -14.09
N ALA A 156 10.61 0.27 -14.64
CA ALA A 156 10.76 0.00 -16.07
C ALA A 156 9.92 0.96 -16.92
N GLU A 157 8.66 1.17 -16.53
CA GLU A 157 7.80 2.17 -17.17
C GLU A 157 8.39 3.58 -17.08
N ARG A 158 8.86 3.94 -15.88
CA ARG A 158 9.46 5.25 -15.60
C ARG A 158 10.72 5.51 -16.42
N THR A 159 11.52 4.48 -16.66
CA THR A 159 12.84 4.59 -17.32
C THR A 159 12.80 4.24 -18.80
N GLY A 160 11.65 3.79 -19.32
CA GLY A 160 11.55 3.23 -20.68
C GLY A 160 12.37 1.94 -20.88
N ARG A 161 12.82 1.31 -19.80
CA ARG A 161 13.59 0.06 -19.87
C ARG A 161 12.64 -1.11 -20.11
N SER A 162 13.14 -2.12 -20.82
CA SER A 162 12.42 -3.39 -20.94
C SER A 162 12.33 -4.09 -19.58
N TYR A 163 11.13 -4.57 -19.25
CA TYR A 163 10.87 -5.38 -18.07
C TYR A 163 10.71 -6.85 -18.47
N ASP A 164 11.47 -7.73 -17.80
CA ASP A 164 11.39 -9.18 -17.96
C ASP A 164 11.06 -9.81 -16.60
N HIS A 165 9.84 -10.31 -16.48
CA HIS A 165 9.35 -10.94 -15.24
C HIS A 165 10.09 -12.23 -14.87
N THR A 166 10.72 -12.90 -15.85
CA THR A 166 11.48 -14.14 -15.62
C THR A 166 12.82 -13.90 -14.94
N LYS A 167 13.35 -12.68 -14.99
CA LYS A 167 14.64 -12.33 -14.35
C LYS A 167 14.65 -12.59 -12.85
N LEU A 168 13.52 -12.37 -12.16
CA LEU A 168 13.40 -12.64 -10.72
C LEU A 168 13.70 -14.11 -10.38
N TYR A 169 13.18 -15.03 -11.19
CA TYR A 169 13.36 -16.47 -10.99
C TYR A 169 14.79 -16.90 -11.34
N LYS A 170 15.36 -16.37 -12.43
CA LYS A 170 16.75 -16.63 -12.84
C LYS A 170 17.76 -16.14 -11.79
N GLU A 171 17.60 -14.91 -11.30
CA GLU A 171 18.43 -14.33 -10.23
C GLU A 171 18.36 -15.11 -8.90
N LYS A 172 17.27 -15.85 -8.66
CA LYS A 172 17.16 -16.73 -7.48
C LYS A 172 17.83 -18.07 -7.70
N GLN A 173 17.67 -18.65 -8.89
CA GLN A 173 18.33 -19.91 -9.26
C GLN A 173 19.86 -19.75 -9.23
N ASP A 174 20.38 -18.68 -9.81
CA ASP A 174 21.83 -18.39 -9.84
C ASP A 174 22.41 -18.17 -8.42
N ARG A 175 21.63 -17.59 -7.50
CA ARG A 175 22.01 -17.44 -6.08
C ARG A 175 21.87 -18.73 -5.27
N GLY A 176 21.01 -19.65 -5.71
CA GLY A 176 20.78 -20.94 -5.07
C GLY A 176 21.82 -22.00 -5.43
N ASP A 177 22.42 -21.90 -6.63
CA ASP A 177 23.48 -22.79 -7.12
C ASP A 177 24.90 -22.41 -6.66
N SER A 178 25.04 -21.42 -5.78
CA SER A 178 26.32 -21.05 -5.16
C SER A 178 26.54 -21.77 -3.82
N ARG A 179 26.47 -23.11 -3.81
CA ARG A 179 26.89 -23.96 -2.67
C ARG A 179 27.97 -24.95 -3.07
#